data_AF-A0A662F816-F1
#
_entry.id   AF-A0A662F816-F1
#
_cell.length_a   1.000
_cell.length_b   1.000
_cell.length_c   1.000
_cell.angle_alpha   90.00
_cell.angle_beta   90.00
_cell.angle_gamma   90.00
#
_symmetry.space_group_name_H-M   'P 1'
#
loop_
_entity.id
_entity.type
_entity.pdbx_description
1 polymer ?
#
loop_
_entity_poly.entity_id
_entity_poly.type
_entity_poly.pdbx_seq_one_letter_code
_entity_poly.pdbx_strand_id
1 'polypeptide(L)'
;MSRENARQISLKALLDYRTPAGRAFILGVAYMVLTVGWLTGRWEWWYGVAYALSFMTVGLLMASTAPGAITMLAAVANPFLSMYMSLQGISPEFGCGIIAMLFLAALLNEKGMIEWRGRQVGGWWVATLAYIAWFLFALSYFLARIQHGWPLNLETIMNHGGLLVWSLTETINIMGKANQQTHTLTLLSWAATIVGAVMLVLVAGWGLALIPP
;
A
#
# COMPACT_ATOMS: atom_id res chain seq x y z
N MET A 1 -5.90 12.62 -35.23
CA MET A 1 -5.63 13.57 -34.12
C MET A 1 -4.86 12.84 -33.03
N SER A 2 -3.53 12.85 -33.07
CA SER A 2 -2.69 12.30 -31.99
C SER A 2 -2.43 13.39 -30.96
N ARG A 3 -3.37 13.56 -30.02
CA ARG A 3 -2.99 14.16 -28.74
C ARG A 3 -2.34 13.04 -27.96
N GLU A 4 -1.01 13.07 -27.84
CA GLU A 4 -0.40 12.48 -26.66
C GLU A 4 -1.17 13.04 -25.46
N ASN A 5 -1.96 12.19 -24.81
CA ASN A 5 -2.57 12.51 -23.54
C ASN A 5 -1.41 12.74 -22.57
N ALA A 6 -0.94 13.99 -22.49
CA ALA A 6 0.12 14.37 -21.60
C ALA A 6 -0.30 13.93 -20.19
N ARG A 7 0.47 12.99 -19.61
CA ARG A 7 0.22 12.48 -18.27
C ARG A 7 0.28 13.66 -17.30
N GLN A 8 -0.87 14.08 -16.79
CA GLN A 8 -0.93 15.18 -15.84
C GLN A 8 -1.12 14.62 -14.44
N ILE A 9 -0.11 14.85 -13.58
CA ILE A 9 -0.16 14.50 -12.16
C ILE A 9 -0.63 15.73 -11.39
N SER A 10 -1.68 15.59 -10.60
CA SER A 10 -2.18 16.67 -9.75
C SER A 10 -1.35 16.80 -8.46
N LEU A 11 -0.40 17.74 -8.42
CA LEU A 11 0.35 18.06 -7.20
C LEU A 11 -0.57 18.47 -6.04
N LYS A 12 -1.65 19.20 -6.34
CA LYS A 12 -2.65 19.56 -5.33
C LYS A 12 -3.28 18.33 -4.68
N ALA A 13 -3.58 17.28 -5.46
CA ALA A 13 -4.12 16.04 -4.92
C ALA A 13 -3.08 15.30 -4.04
N LEU A 14 -1.81 15.26 -4.46
CA LEU A 14 -0.75 14.60 -3.68
C LEU A 14 -0.46 15.26 -2.32
N LEU A 15 -0.69 16.58 -2.20
CA LEU A 15 -0.44 17.33 -0.98
C LEU A 15 -1.69 17.48 -0.09
N ASP A 16 -2.86 17.04 -0.55
CA ASP A 16 -4.12 17.13 0.19
C ASP A 16 -4.50 15.77 0.82
N TYR A 17 -4.29 15.64 2.13
CA TYR A 17 -4.64 14.46 2.94
C TYR A 17 -6.15 14.13 2.93
N ARG A 18 -7.01 15.04 2.44
CA ARG A 18 -8.44 14.76 2.28
C ARG A 18 -8.70 13.91 1.05
N THR A 19 -7.77 13.85 0.11
CA THR A 19 -7.86 12.97 -1.05
C THR A 19 -7.19 11.61 -0.79
N PRO A 20 -7.68 10.52 -1.40
CA PRO A 20 -7.01 9.22 -1.33
C PRO A 20 -5.56 9.26 -1.83
N ALA A 21 -5.32 10.00 -2.92
CA ALA A 21 -3.99 10.19 -3.50
C ALA A 21 -3.01 10.81 -2.50
N GLY A 22 -3.44 11.88 -1.81
CA GLY A 22 -2.63 12.56 -0.81
C GLY A 22 -2.34 11.70 0.42
N ARG A 23 -3.33 10.95 0.93
CA ARG A 23 -3.09 10.04 2.07
C ARG A 23 -2.07 8.95 1.75
N ALA A 24 -2.18 8.32 0.58
CA ALA A 24 -1.18 7.35 0.13
C ALA A 24 0.19 8.00 -0.01
N PHE A 25 0.27 9.14 -0.70
CA PHE A 25 1.55 9.79 -0.94
C PHE A 25 2.24 10.25 0.36
N ILE A 26 1.50 10.88 1.27
CA ILE A 26 2.02 11.32 2.57
C ILE A 26 2.50 10.13 3.41
N LEU A 27 1.74 9.02 3.44
CA LEU A 27 2.19 7.82 4.15
C LEU A 27 3.48 7.25 3.54
N GLY A 28 3.56 7.19 2.21
CA GLY A 28 4.75 6.74 1.50
C GLY A 28 5.97 7.61 1.80
N VAL A 29 5.79 8.94 1.85
CA VAL A 29 6.84 9.88 2.27
C VAL A 29 7.23 9.66 3.73
N ALA A 30 6.27 9.46 4.64
CA ALA A 30 6.54 9.17 6.04
C ALA A 30 7.39 7.90 6.19
N TYR A 31 7.04 6.81 5.50
CA TYR A 31 7.84 5.60 5.46
C TYR A 31 9.22 5.83 4.86
N MET A 32 9.34 6.63 3.78
CA MET A 32 10.64 6.94 3.17
C MET A 32 11.56 7.67 4.15
N VAL A 33 11.04 8.68 4.85
CA VAL A 33 11.81 9.44 5.86
C VAL A 33 12.29 8.53 6.97
N LEU A 34 11.43 7.65 7.50
CA LEU A 34 11.81 6.68 8.53
C LEU A 34 12.83 5.67 8.01
N THR A 35 12.67 5.21 6.77
CA THR A 35 13.57 4.24 6.13
C THR A 35 14.98 4.80 5.96
N VAL A 36 15.10 5.99 5.39
CA VAL A 36 16.41 6.64 5.16
C VAL A 36 17.02 7.12 6.48
N GLY A 37 16.21 7.74 7.35
CA GLY A 37 16.68 8.35 8.59
C GLY A 37 17.07 7.35 9.67
N TRP A 38 16.50 6.15 9.68
CA TRP A 38 16.70 5.19 10.78
C TRP A 38 17.09 3.78 10.34
N LEU A 39 16.65 3.32 9.16
CA LEU A 39 16.89 1.93 8.73
C LEU A 39 18.16 1.76 7.91
N THR A 40 18.84 2.83 7.53
CA THR A 40 20.06 2.76 6.71
C THR A 40 21.11 1.85 7.36
N GLY A 41 21.61 0.88 6.60
CA GLY A 41 22.57 -0.12 7.07
C GLY A 41 21.97 -1.29 7.84
N ARG A 42 20.64 -1.32 8.04
CA ARG A 42 19.93 -2.43 8.68
C ARG A 42 19.22 -3.30 7.65
N TRP A 43 18.98 -4.56 7.98
CA TRP A 43 18.31 -5.50 7.07
C TRP A 43 16.83 -5.12 6.84
N GLU A 44 16.19 -4.47 7.81
CA GLU A 44 14.80 -3.99 7.73
C GLU A 44 14.61 -2.87 6.68
N TRP A 45 15.71 -2.25 6.22
CA TRP A 45 15.69 -1.17 5.23
C TRP A 45 14.88 -1.51 3.97
N TRP A 46 15.06 -2.73 3.46
CA TRP A 46 14.38 -3.18 2.24
C TRP A 46 12.85 -3.24 2.38
N TYR A 47 12.37 -3.52 3.59
CA TYR A 47 10.93 -3.48 3.88
C TYR A 47 10.41 -2.06 3.93
N GLY A 48 11.16 -1.16 4.57
CA GLY A 48 10.86 0.28 4.57
C GLY A 48 10.75 0.85 3.16
N VAL A 49 11.68 0.48 2.27
CA VAL A 49 11.66 0.87 0.85
C VAL A 49 10.41 0.34 0.14
N ALA A 50 10.05 -0.93 0.35
CA ALA A 50 8.88 -1.53 -0.29
C ALA A 50 7.58 -0.81 0.10
N TYR A 51 7.38 -0.51 1.40
CA TYR A 51 6.23 0.26 1.86
C TYR A 51 6.21 1.67 1.28
N ALA A 52 7.33 2.39 1.40
CA ALA A 52 7.43 3.77 0.93
C ALA A 52 7.10 3.89 -0.56
N LEU A 53 7.77 3.08 -1.39
CA LEU A 53 7.55 3.09 -2.83
C LEU A 53 6.15 2.63 -3.21
N SER A 54 5.56 1.66 -2.50
CA SER A 54 4.17 1.24 -2.75
C SER A 54 3.20 2.41 -2.58
N PHE A 55 3.21 3.08 -1.42
CA PHE A 55 2.23 4.12 -1.15
C PHE A 55 2.48 5.38 -1.95
N MET A 56 3.76 5.72 -2.24
CA MET A 56 4.08 6.81 -3.16
C MET A 56 3.53 6.52 -4.57
N THR A 57 3.68 5.30 -5.07
CA THR A 57 3.20 4.94 -6.42
C THR A 57 1.68 4.82 -6.49
N VAL A 58 1.01 4.35 -5.44
CA VAL A 58 -0.46 4.44 -5.30
C VAL A 58 -0.92 5.91 -5.30
N GLY A 59 -0.23 6.80 -4.58
CA GLY A 59 -0.53 8.22 -4.60
C GLY A 59 -0.41 8.84 -5.99
N LEU A 60 0.70 8.57 -6.69
CA LEU A 60 0.94 9.03 -8.06
C LEU A 60 -0.08 8.46 -9.06
N LEU A 61 -0.44 7.19 -8.89
CA LEU A 61 -1.45 6.50 -9.67
C LEU A 61 -2.81 7.19 -9.56
N MET A 62 -3.24 7.51 -8.33
CA MET A 62 -4.53 8.14 -8.07
C MET A 62 -4.56 9.65 -8.39
N ALA A 63 -3.40 10.32 -8.40
CA ALA A 63 -3.27 11.71 -8.80
C ALA A 63 -3.16 11.90 -10.33
N SER A 64 -3.04 10.81 -11.09
CA SER A 64 -2.85 10.84 -12.55
C SER A 64 -4.15 10.57 -13.30
N THR A 65 -4.37 11.34 -14.37
CA THR A 65 -5.47 11.09 -15.33
C THR A 65 -5.18 9.93 -16.28
N ALA A 66 -3.90 9.57 -16.47
CA ALA A 66 -3.44 8.48 -17.34
C ALA A 66 -2.15 7.86 -16.76
N PRO A 67 -2.25 7.01 -15.72
CA PRO A 67 -1.09 6.39 -15.10
C PRO A 67 -0.37 5.45 -16.07
N GLY A 68 0.96 5.45 -16.06
CA GLY A 68 1.76 4.56 -16.92
C GLY A 68 1.94 3.16 -16.35
N ALA A 69 2.30 2.18 -17.20
CA ALA A 69 2.58 0.80 -16.80
C ALA A 69 3.45 0.67 -15.55
N ILE A 70 4.56 1.41 -15.50
CA ILE A 70 5.54 1.33 -14.40
C ILE A 70 4.93 1.78 -13.09
N THR A 71 4.14 2.87 -13.10
CA THR A 71 3.45 3.37 -11.89
C THR A 71 2.38 2.38 -11.43
N MET A 72 1.63 1.79 -12.35
CA MET A 72 0.63 0.77 -12.04
C MET A 72 1.27 -0.51 -11.49
N LEU A 73 2.37 -0.96 -12.09
CA LEU A 73 3.13 -2.12 -11.66
C LEU A 73 3.74 -1.93 -10.28
N ALA A 74 4.39 -0.79 -10.05
CA ALA A 74 5.02 -0.50 -8.76
C ALA A 74 4.00 -0.38 -7.62
N ALA A 75 2.81 0.18 -7.91
CA ALA A 75 1.73 0.27 -6.93
C ALA A 75 1.28 -1.11 -6.42
N VAL A 76 1.27 -2.11 -7.31
CA VAL A 76 0.71 -3.43 -7.01
C VAL A 76 1.77 -4.47 -6.68
N ALA A 77 3.00 -4.38 -7.17
CA ALA A 77 4.05 -5.35 -6.85
C ALA A 77 4.58 -5.23 -5.41
N ASN A 78 4.67 -4.00 -4.89
CA ASN A 78 5.30 -3.73 -3.59
C ASN A 78 4.55 -4.27 -2.35
N PRO A 79 3.21 -4.28 -2.27
CA PRO A 79 2.47 -4.95 -1.19
C PRO A 79 2.77 -6.46 -1.14
N PHE A 80 2.89 -7.13 -2.31
CA PHE A 80 3.19 -8.56 -2.36
C PHE A 80 4.65 -8.88 -2.07
N LEU A 81 5.58 -8.03 -2.50
CA LEU A 81 6.97 -8.11 -2.07
C LEU A 81 7.05 -8.02 -0.53
N SER A 82 6.26 -7.14 0.07
CA SER A 82 6.18 -7.01 1.53
C SER A 82 5.57 -8.25 2.19
N MET A 83 4.51 -8.86 1.60
CA MET A 83 3.95 -10.15 2.06
C MET A 83 4.98 -11.28 2.02
N TYR A 84 5.68 -11.43 0.90
CA TYR A 84 6.71 -12.45 0.71
C TYR A 84 7.80 -12.34 1.77
N MET A 85 8.27 -11.12 2.03
CA MET A 85 9.34 -10.92 2.99
C MET A 85 8.89 -11.07 4.45
N SER A 86 7.59 -10.98 4.76
CA SER A 86 7.09 -10.93 6.15
C SER A 86 6.33 -12.18 6.63
N LEU A 87 6.03 -13.13 5.74
CA LEU A 87 5.23 -14.32 6.10
C LEU A 87 6.02 -15.58 5.79
N GLN A 88 6.65 -16.16 6.81
CA GLN A 88 7.13 -17.53 6.74
C GLN A 88 5.91 -18.47 6.72
N GLY A 89 5.38 -18.77 5.52
CA GLY A 89 4.20 -19.63 5.38
C GLY A 89 3.43 -19.49 4.07
N ILE A 90 3.65 -18.41 3.31
CA ILE A 90 3.19 -18.33 1.93
C ILE A 90 4.30 -18.86 1.03
N SER A 91 3.99 -19.86 0.20
CA SER A 91 4.99 -20.40 -0.72
C SER A 91 5.42 -19.33 -1.73
N PRO A 92 6.72 -19.24 -2.08
CA PRO A 92 7.22 -18.27 -3.06
C PRO A 92 6.42 -18.29 -4.38
N GLU A 93 5.98 -19.46 -4.80
CA GLU A 93 5.22 -19.70 -6.03
C GLU A 93 3.83 -19.06 -5.98
N PHE A 94 3.17 -19.10 -4.82
CA PHE A 94 1.87 -18.47 -4.63
C PHE A 94 1.98 -16.93 -4.68
N GLY A 95 2.98 -16.36 -4.03
CA GLY A 95 3.28 -14.92 -4.09
C GLY A 95 3.61 -14.45 -5.51
N CYS A 96 4.49 -15.18 -6.21
CA CYS A 96 4.82 -14.93 -7.61
C CYS A 96 3.62 -15.08 -8.54
N GLY A 97 2.75 -16.06 -8.30
CA GLY A 97 1.52 -16.26 -9.08
C GLY A 97 0.55 -15.09 -8.98
N ILE A 98 0.37 -14.52 -7.78
CA ILE A 98 -0.47 -13.34 -7.60
C ILE A 98 0.18 -12.10 -8.25
N ILE A 99 1.49 -11.89 -8.08
CA ILE A 99 2.22 -10.80 -8.76
C ILE A 99 2.07 -10.91 -10.28
N ALA A 100 2.20 -12.11 -10.86
CA ALA A 100 2.05 -12.34 -12.29
C ALA A 100 0.62 -12.05 -12.77
N MET A 101 -0.41 -12.48 -12.04
CA MET A 101 -1.81 -12.17 -12.37
C MET A 101 -2.08 -10.66 -12.34
N LEU A 102 -1.52 -9.95 -11.36
CA LEU A 102 -1.70 -8.51 -11.22
C LEU A 102 -0.90 -7.71 -12.24
N PHE A 103 0.30 -8.18 -12.60
CA PHE A 103 1.06 -7.66 -13.74
C PHE A 103 0.28 -7.81 -15.04
N LEU A 104 -0.28 -8.99 -15.30
CA LEU A 104 -1.13 -9.24 -16.46
C LEU A 104 -2.36 -8.33 -16.45
N ALA A 105 -3.04 -8.17 -15.32
CA ALA A 105 -4.19 -7.27 -15.20
C ALA A 105 -3.80 -5.80 -15.49
N ALA A 106 -2.67 -5.33 -14.96
CA ALA A 106 -2.17 -3.97 -15.21
C ALA A 106 -1.76 -3.77 -16.69
N LEU A 107 -1.10 -4.75 -17.30
CA LEU A 107 -0.67 -4.72 -18.70
C LEU A 107 -1.86 -4.77 -19.67
N LEU A 108 -2.80 -5.68 -19.43
CA LEU A 108 -4.03 -5.78 -20.22
C LEU A 108 -4.87 -4.50 -20.10
N ASN A 109 -4.88 -3.86 -18.92
CA ASN A 109 -5.52 -2.57 -18.74
C ASN A 109 -4.82 -1.44 -19.53
N GLU A 110 -3.50 -1.35 -19.47
CA GLU A 110 -2.73 -0.35 -20.24
C GLU A 110 -2.94 -0.49 -21.75
N LYS A 111 -3.05 -1.73 -22.24
CA LYS A 111 -3.37 -2.02 -23.65
C LYS A 111 -4.83 -1.77 -24.02
N GLY A 112 -5.67 -1.34 -23.08
CA GLY A 112 -7.10 -1.13 -23.30
C GLY A 112 -7.88 -2.42 -23.54
N MET A 113 -7.30 -3.57 -23.18
CA MET A 113 -7.93 -4.88 -23.34
C MET A 113 -8.88 -5.21 -22.19
N ILE A 114 -8.70 -4.56 -21.03
CA ILE A 114 -9.67 -4.61 -19.93
C ILE A 114 -10.48 -3.33 -19.97
N GLU A 115 -11.74 -3.47 -20.36
CA GLU A 115 -12.73 -2.42 -20.32
C GLU A 115 -13.85 -2.78 -19.36
N TRP A 116 -14.29 -1.82 -18.56
CA TRP A 116 -15.51 -1.93 -17.77
C TRP A 116 -16.54 -0.96 -18.31
N ARG A 117 -17.65 -1.48 -18.85
CA ARG A 117 -18.72 -0.70 -19.47
C ARG A 117 -18.21 0.24 -20.59
N GLY A 118 -17.32 -0.26 -21.45
CA GLY A 118 -16.80 0.47 -22.61
C GLY A 118 -15.85 1.62 -22.26
N ARG A 119 -15.22 1.57 -21.09
CA ARG A 119 -14.17 2.51 -20.67
C ARG A 119 -12.97 1.71 -20.16
N GLN A 120 -11.76 2.18 -20.49
CA GLN A 120 -10.54 1.68 -19.87
C GLN A 120 -10.69 1.70 -18.35
N VAL A 121 -10.24 0.63 -17.70
CA VAL A 121 -10.22 0.57 -16.24
C VAL A 121 -9.23 1.62 -15.74
N GLY A 122 -9.73 2.67 -15.08
CA GLY A 122 -8.89 3.76 -14.59
C GLY A 122 -7.92 3.32 -13.48
N GLY A 123 -6.95 4.18 -13.15
CA GLY A 123 -5.99 3.94 -12.06
C GLY A 123 -6.61 3.66 -10.69
N TRP A 124 -7.90 3.96 -10.52
CA TRP A 124 -8.68 3.65 -9.32
C TRP A 124 -8.83 2.13 -9.06
N TRP A 125 -8.89 1.28 -10.09
CA TRP A 125 -8.95 -0.18 -9.89
C TRP A 125 -7.57 -0.68 -9.46
N VAL A 126 -6.50 -0.27 -10.14
CA VAL A 126 -5.13 -0.62 -9.71
C VAL A 126 -4.85 -0.15 -8.27
N ALA A 127 -5.36 1.02 -7.87
CA ALA A 127 -5.26 1.48 -6.49
C ALA A 127 -6.07 0.60 -5.52
N THR A 128 -7.30 0.23 -5.89
CA THR A 128 -8.12 -0.71 -5.11
C THR A 128 -7.43 -2.07 -4.96
N LEU A 129 -6.78 -2.61 -6.00
CA LEU A 129 -5.95 -3.82 -5.90
C LEU A 129 -4.85 -3.67 -4.86
N ALA A 130 -4.10 -2.56 -4.94
CA ALA A 130 -3.01 -2.29 -4.01
C ALA A 130 -3.51 -2.22 -2.56
N TYR A 131 -4.65 -1.56 -2.31
CA TYR A 131 -5.25 -1.50 -0.97
C TYR A 131 -5.75 -2.87 -0.49
N ILE A 132 -6.38 -3.67 -1.35
CA ILE A 132 -6.76 -5.05 -0.97
C ILE A 132 -5.52 -5.87 -0.62
N ALA A 133 -4.43 -5.73 -1.37
CA ALA A 133 -3.18 -6.42 -1.07
C ALA A 133 -2.58 -5.99 0.28
N TRP A 134 -2.59 -4.69 0.59
CA TRP A 134 -2.14 -4.18 1.90
C TRP A 134 -3.05 -4.62 3.05
N PHE A 135 -4.36 -4.72 2.83
CA PHE A 135 -5.28 -5.32 3.80
C PHE A 135 -4.93 -6.77 4.09
N LEU A 136 -4.74 -7.59 3.04
CA LEU A 136 -4.39 -9.00 3.18
C LEU A 136 -3.01 -9.19 3.83
N PHE A 137 -2.05 -8.34 3.50
CA PHE A 137 -0.75 -8.27 4.16
C PHE A 137 -0.90 -8.04 5.67
N ALA A 138 -1.61 -6.98 6.06
CA ALA A 138 -1.77 -6.66 7.47
C ALA A 138 -2.51 -7.78 8.21
N LEU A 139 -3.56 -8.35 7.60
CA LEU A 139 -4.33 -9.45 8.18
C LEU A 139 -3.46 -10.68 8.43
N SER A 140 -2.69 -11.09 7.42
CA SER A 140 -1.80 -12.24 7.52
C SER A 140 -0.70 -12.03 8.55
N TYR A 141 -0.21 -10.80 8.72
CA TYR A 141 0.74 -10.47 9.78
C TYR A 141 0.17 -10.69 11.19
N PHE A 142 -1.08 -10.28 11.45
CA PHE A 142 -1.77 -10.59 12.71
C PHE A 142 -1.98 -12.09 12.91
N LEU A 143 -2.43 -12.79 11.87
CA LEU A 143 -2.64 -14.24 11.93
C LEU A 143 -1.34 -14.99 12.27
N ALA A 144 -0.22 -14.62 11.63
CA ALA A 144 1.08 -15.20 11.92
C ALA A 144 1.49 -14.97 13.39
N ARG A 145 1.37 -13.73 13.90
CA ARG A 145 1.68 -13.45 15.31
C ARG A 145 0.83 -14.27 16.28
N ILE A 146 -0.47 -14.43 16.00
CA ILE A 146 -1.36 -15.27 16.82
C ILE A 146 -0.95 -16.75 16.75
N GLN A 147 -0.70 -17.29 15.56
CA GLN A 147 -0.32 -18.70 15.37
C GLN A 147 1.00 -19.06 16.03
N HIS A 148 1.97 -18.15 16.02
CA HIS A 148 3.29 -18.35 16.61
C HIS A 148 3.40 -17.88 18.07
N GLY A 149 2.33 -17.36 18.67
CA GLY A 149 2.33 -16.84 20.04
C GLY A 149 3.21 -15.60 20.23
N TRP A 150 3.47 -14.85 19.17
CA TRP A 150 4.26 -13.62 19.23
C TRP A 150 3.44 -12.45 19.77
N PRO A 151 4.04 -11.54 20.56
CA PRO A 151 3.31 -10.45 21.19
C PRO A 151 2.70 -9.49 20.16
N LEU A 152 1.46 -9.07 20.38
CA LEU A 152 0.84 -7.94 19.67
C LEU A 152 1.01 -6.67 20.52
N ASN A 153 2.22 -6.11 20.48
CA ASN A 153 2.52 -4.86 21.17
C ASN A 153 1.77 -3.66 20.52
N LEU A 154 1.69 -2.56 21.26
CA LEU A 154 0.91 -1.39 20.88
C LEU A 154 1.35 -0.82 19.53
N GLU A 155 2.66 -0.73 19.29
CA GLU A 155 3.27 -0.23 18.07
C GLU A 155 2.91 -1.07 16.84
N THR A 156 2.89 -2.41 16.97
CA THR A 156 2.42 -3.32 15.91
C THR A 156 0.93 -3.11 15.65
N ILE A 157 0.11 -3.06 16.71
CA ILE A 157 -1.34 -2.86 16.59
C ILE A 157 -1.64 -1.53 15.90
N MET A 158 -0.95 -0.45 16.29
CA MET A 158 -1.15 0.86 15.69
C MET A 158 -0.74 0.91 14.23
N ASN A 159 0.43 0.35 13.88
CA ASN A 159 0.89 0.37 12.49
C ASN A 159 0.12 -0.61 11.60
N HIS A 160 0.21 -1.91 11.88
CA HIS A 160 -0.37 -2.94 11.02
C HIS A 160 -1.89 -2.98 11.18
N GLY A 161 -2.43 -2.75 12.38
CA GLY A 161 -3.88 -2.67 12.59
C GLY A 161 -4.47 -1.38 12.01
N GLY A 162 -3.75 -0.26 12.12
CA GLY A 162 -4.08 0.97 11.38
C GLY A 162 -4.12 0.71 9.88
N LEU A 163 -3.09 0.06 9.34
CA LEU A 163 -2.97 -0.24 7.91
C LEU A 163 -4.08 -1.17 7.42
N LEU A 164 -4.43 -2.18 8.21
CA LEU A 164 -5.54 -3.11 7.95
C LEU A 164 -6.84 -2.34 7.76
N VAL A 165 -7.23 -1.55 8.76
CA VAL A 165 -8.49 -0.80 8.75
C VAL A 165 -8.47 0.27 7.65
N TRP A 166 -7.36 0.99 7.52
CA TRP A 166 -7.22 2.07 6.54
C TRP A 166 -7.36 1.54 5.12
N SER A 167 -6.66 0.45 4.77
CA SER A 167 -6.70 -0.13 3.42
C SER A 167 -8.10 -0.64 3.05
N LEU A 168 -8.82 -1.22 4.01
CA LEU A 168 -10.21 -1.61 3.81
C LEU A 168 -11.11 -0.39 3.58
N THR A 169 -10.98 0.65 4.41
CA THR A 169 -11.79 1.87 4.27
C THR A 169 -11.50 2.64 2.98
N GLU A 170 -10.25 2.67 2.51
CA GLU A 170 -9.91 3.26 1.20
C GLU A 170 -10.53 2.49 0.05
N THR A 171 -10.51 1.16 0.13
CA THR A 171 -11.19 0.32 -0.86
C THR A 171 -12.68 0.68 -0.94
N ILE A 172 -13.35 0.81 0.21
CA ILE A 172 -14.76 1.24 0.28
C ILE A 172 -14.95 2.66 -0.29
N ASN A 173 -14.04 3.59 0.01
CA ASN A 173 -14.09 4.96 -0.48
C ASN A 173 -13.97 5.02 -2.01
N ILE A 174 -13.01 4.30 -2.58
CA ILE A 174 -12.77 4.24 -4.03
C ILE A 174 -13.95 3.60 -4.76
N MET A 175 -14.60 2.60 -4.15
CA MET A 175 -15.82 2.00 -4.69
C MET A 175 -17.06 2.89 -4.61
N GLY A 176 -16.95 4.13 -4.08
CA GLY A 176 -18.04 5.09 -4.00
C GLY A 176 -19.08 4.77 -2.93
N LYS A 177 -18.73 3.94 -1.94
CA LYS A 177 -19.61 3.55 -0.82
C LYS A 177 -19.26 4.26 0.49
N ALA A 178 -18.54 5.38 0.42
CA ALA A 178 -18.14 6.15 1.59
C ALA A 178 -19.32 6.84 2.27
N ASN A 179 -19.33 6.86 3.60
CA ASN A 179 -20.17 7.73 4.41
C ASN A 179 -19.29 8.45 5.47
N GLN A 180 -19.91 9.28 6.31
CA GLN A 180 -19.19 10.05 7.33
C GLN A 180 -18.42 9.17 8.34
N GLN A 181 -18.96 7.99 8.68
CA GLN A 181 -18.31 7.03 9.56
C GLN A 181 -17.09 6.42 8.88
N THR A 182 -17.22 5.97 7.62
CA THR A 182 -16.10 5.46 6.83
C THR A 182 -15.00 6.50 6.69
N HIS A 183 -15.34 7.76 6.41
CA HIS A 183 -14.35 8.84 6.28
C HIS A 183 -13.61 9.09 7.60
N THR A 184 -14.34 9.16 8.72
CA THR A 184 -13.73 9.31 10.06
C THR A 184 -12.80 8.15 10.37
N LEU A 185 -13.25 6.91 10.11
CA LEU A 185 -12.46 5.70 10.33
C LEU A 185 -11.22 5.67 9.43
N THR A 186 -11.33 6.11 8.17
CA THR A 186 -10.21 6.24 7.22
C THR A 186 -9.13 7.14 7.80
N LEU A 187 -9.50 8.32 8.30
CA LEU A 187 -8.53 9.28 8.83
C LEU A 187 -7.88 8.80 10.13
N LEU A 188 -8.66 8.23 11.05
CA LEU A 188 -8.14 7.72 12.32
C LEU A 188 -7.18 6.54 12.10
N SER A 189 -7.54 5.60 11.23
CA SER A 189 -6.70 4.44 10.91
C SER A 189 -5.44 4.82 10.12
N TRP A 190 -5.56 5.78 9.19
CA TRP A 190 -4.40 6.34 8.49
C TRP A 190 -3.42 7.04 9.47
N ALA A 191 -3.94 7.86 10.38
CA ALA A 191 -3.12 8.51 11.41
C ALA A 191 -2.46 7.48 12.35
N ALA A 192 -3.23 6.47 12.79
CA ALA A 192 -2.71 5.38 13.61
C ALA A 192 -1.58 4.62 12.90
N THR A 193 -1.69 4.40 11.58
CA THR A 193 -0.66 3.76 10.77
C THR A 193 0.67 4.53 10.84
N ILE A 194 0.61 5.86 10.66
CA ILE A 194 1.79 6.74 10.71
C ILE A 194 2.40 6.75 12.11
N VAL A 195 1.60 6.96 13.15
CA VAL A 195 2.08 7.00 14.54
C VAL A 195 2.70 5.65 14.92
N GLY A 196 2.03 4.55 14.57
CA GLY A 196 2.56 3.20 14.78
C GLY A 196 3.87 2.95 14.04
N ALA A 197 4.04 3.47 12.81
CA ALA A 197 5.28 3.36 12.06
C ALA A 197 6.45 4.02 12.79
N VAL A 198 6.23 5.23 13.31
CA VAL A 198 7.21 5.96 14.11
C VAL A 198 7.55 5.17 15.38
N MET A 199 6.55 4.67 16.10
CA MET A 199 6.77 3.88 17.31
C MET A 199 7.55 2.58 17.02
N LEU A 200 7.22 1.87 15.94
CA LEU A 200 7.92 0.64 15.53
C LEU A 200 9.39 0.89 15.21
N VAL A 201 9.71 1.99 14.55
CA VAL A 201 11.09 2.41 14.26
C VAL A 201 11.86 2.64 15.56
N LEU A 202 11.25 3.40 16.49
CA LEU A 202 11.89 3.84 17.74
C LEU A 202 12.06 2.72 18.76
N VAL A 203 11.10 1.79 18.86
CA VAL A 203 11.05 0.76 19.91
C VAL A 203 11.55 -0.59 19.41
N ALA A 204 11.24 -0.95 18.17
CA ALA A 204 11.41 -2.31 17.65
C ALA A 204 12.25 -2.38 16.36
N GLY A 205 12.87 -1.28 15.92
CA GLY A 205 13.73 -1.26 14.73
C GLY A 205 13.02 -1.68 13.43
N TRP A 206 11.72 -1.38 13.30
CA TRP A 206 10.81 -1.84 12.23
C TRP A 206 10.15 -3.22 12.40
N GLY A 207 10.06 -3.75 13.61
CA GLY A 207 9.02 -4.72 14.02
C GLY A 207 8.99 -6.07 13.29
N LEU A 208 9.89 -6.33 12.36
CA LEU A 208 9.91 -7.55 11.55
C LEU A 208 10.81 -8.62 12.14
N ALA A 209 11.30 -8.44 13.38
CA ALA A 209 11.88 -9.54 14.13
C ALA A 209 10.77 -10.59 14.43
N LEU A 210 10.46 -11.39 13.41
CA LEU A 210 9.81 -12.70 13.46
C LEU A 210 10.84 -13.76 13.88
N ILE A 211 12.08 -13.35 14.12
CA ILE A 211 13.19 -14.16 14.58
C ILE A 211 13.57 -13.62 15.96
N PRO A 212 13.48 -14.42 17.04
CA PRO A 212 14.02 -14.01 18.32
C PRO A 212 15.56 -13.87 18.21
N PRO A 213 16.19 -13.03 19.04
CA PRO A 213 17.65 -13.05 19.18
C PRO A 213 18.17 -14.43 19.58
#